data_AF-A0A7C4GMU1-F1
#
_entry.id   AF-A0A7C4GMU1-F1
#
_cell.length_a   1.000
_cell.length_b   1.000
_cell.length_c   1.000
_cell.angle_alpha   90.00
_cell.angle_beta   90.00
_cell.angle_gamma   90.00
#
_symmetry.space_group_name_H-M   'P 1'
#
loop_
_entity.id
_entity.type
_entity.pdbx_description
1 polymer ?
#
loop_
_entity_poly.entity_id
_entity_poly.type
_entity_poly.pdbx_seq_one_letter_code
_entity_poly.pdbx_strand_id
1 'polypeptide(L)'
;MQEERNREWELELLRVKSILDLLRLAASTDSVSVLIEFWSDSLNGRVIGTFANNYGITKLDVFSFTLYDGDDDGGFLVYRADETGEHYEFLRGLSSDKITFPVVKLFKEPAWFSERVKSGGD
;
A
#
# COMPACT_ATOMS: atom_id res chain seq x y z
N MET A 1 -2.88 15.18 35.90
CA MET A 1 -2.52 13.78 35.60
C MET A 1 -3.84 13.06 35.46
N GLN A 2 -4.40 12.91 34.26
CA GLN A 2 -4.00 11.88 33.32
C GLN A 2 -4.51 12.28 31.92
N GLU A 3 -3.82 13.21 31.26
CA GLU A 3 -3.95 13.38 29.81
C GLU A 3 -3.12 12.30 29.11
N GLU A 4 -3.41 11.04 29.43
CA GLU A 4 -3.13 9.94 28.51
C GLU A 4 -4.27 9.99 27.48
N ARG A 5 -4.31 11.06 26.69
CA ARG A 5 -4.99 11.02 25.40
C ARG A 5 -4.32 9.86 24.69
N ASN A 6 -5.05 8.76 24.56
CA ASN A 6 -4.83 7.74 23.56
C ASN A 6 -4.23 8.42 22.34
N ARG A 7 -2.90 8.34 22.18
CA ARG A 7 -2.31 8.50 20.86
C ARG A 7 -2.70 7.22 20.13
N GLU A 8 -3.98 7.13 19.78
CA GLU A 8 -4.42 6.26 18.70
C GLU A 8 -3.43 6.51 17.59
N TRP A 9 -2.79 5.44 17.13
CA TRP A 9 -1.75 5.52 16.14
C TRP A 9 -2.38 6.18 14.91
N GLU A 10 -2.06 7.46 14.68
CA GLU A 10 -2.70 8.23 13.61
C GLU A 10 -2.08 7.77 12.29
N LEU A 11 -2.68 6.76 11.67
CA LEU A 11 -2.29 6.30 10.34
C LEU A 11 -2.71 7.35 9.30
N GLU A 12 -1.75 7.92 8.59
CA GLU A 12 -2.01 8.83 7.47
C GLU A 12 -2.24 8.05 6.17
N LEU A 13 -3.12 8.58 5.31
CA LEU A 13 -3.33 8.03 3.98
C LEU A 13 -2.59 8.87 2.95
N LEU A 14 -1.75 8.23 2.14
CA LEU A 14 -1.06 8.87 1.02
C LEU A 14 -1.51 8.24 -0.30
N ARG A 15 -2.29 8.96 -1.10
CA ARG A 15 -2.67 8.50 -2.44
C ARG A 15 -1.56 8.80 -3.45
N VAL A 16 -1.02 7.76 -4.08
CA VAL A 16 -0.07 7.88 -5.20
C VAL A 16 -0.77 7.66 -6.55
N LYS A 17 -0.15 8.13 -7.63
CA LYS A 17 -0.79 8.22 -8.95
C LYS A 17 -0.92 6.88 -9.67
N SER A 18 -0.05 5.92 -9.35
CA SER A 18 0.01 4.64 -10.07
C SER A 18 0.60 3.52 -9.22
N ILE A 19 0.41 2.27 -9.67
CA ILE A 19 1.07 1.09 -9.09
C ILE A 19 2.60 1.25 -9.14
N LEU A 20 3.12 1.84 -10.22
CA LEU A 20 4.56 2.03 -10.37
C LEU A 20 5.13 2.97 -9.30
N ASP A 21 4.43 4.06 -9.00
CA ASP A 21 4.85 4.98 -7.93
C ASP A 21 4.79 4.32 -6.55
N LEU A 22 3.77 3.49 -6.31
CA LEU A 22 3.67 2.69 -5.10
C LEU A 22 4.85 1.73 -4.96
N LEU A 23 5.20 1.03 -6.04
CA LEU A 23 6.31 0.08 -6.08
C LEU A 23 7.67 0.74 -5.91
N ARG A 24 7.89 1.92 -6.51
CA ARG A 24 9.10 2.72 -6.27
C ARG A 24 9.25 3.07 -4.80
N LEU A 25 8.16 3.52 -4.17
CA LEU A 25 8.16 3.84 -2.75
C LEU A 25 8.48 2.58 -1.93
N ALA A 26 7.79 1.47 -2.19
CA ALA A 26 8.01 0.19 -1.52
C ALA A 26 9.45 -0.31 -1.67
N ALA A 27 10.02 -0.22 -2.87
CA ALA A 27 11.39 -0.64 -3.17
C ALA A 27 12.45 0.29 -2.53
N SER A 28 12.12 1.55 -2.28
CA SER A 28 13.03 2.51 -1.64
C SER A 28 13.11 2.37 -0.11
N THR A 29 12.20 1.60 0.49
CA THR A 29 12.11 1.41 1.94
C THR A 29 12.49 0.00 2.33
N ASP A 30 13.46 -0.15 3.23
CA ASP A 30 13.82 -1.47 3.79
C ASP A 30 12.72 -2.06 4.69
N SER A 31 11.67 -1.28 4.99
CA SER A 31 10.59 -1.62 5.91
C SER A 31 9.36 -2.23 5.25
N VAL A 32 9.26 -2.22 3.91
CA VAL A 32 8.08 -2.73 3.21
C VAL A 32 8.28 -4.20 2.84
N SER A 33 7.46 -5.07 3.43
CA SER A 33 7.53 -6.52 3.21
C SER A 33 6.34 -7.09 2.43
N VAL A 34 5.22 -6.36 2.34
CA VAL A 34 3.94 -6.84 1.78
C VAL A 34 3.14 -5.67 1.20
N LEU A 35 2.39 -5.93 0.12
CA LEU A 35 1.31 -5.08 -0.39
C LEU A 35 -0.04 -5.65 0.03
N ILE A 36 -1.00 -4.76 0.31
CA ILE A 36 -2.36 -5.12 0.67
C ILE A 36 -3.29 -4.66 -0.44
N GLU A 37 -4.19 -5.55 -0.85
CA GLU A 37 -5.19 -5.30 -1.87
C GLU A 37 -6.60 -5.52 -1.30
N PHE A 38 -7.53 -4.63 -1.63
CA PHE A 38 -8.95 -4.80 -1.32
C PHE A 38 -9.85 -3.98 -2.26
N TRP A 39 -11.11 -4.39 -2.39
CA TRP A 39 -12.14 -3.54 -2.97
C TRP A 39 -12.54 -2.45 -1.98
N SER A 40 -12.54 -1.18 -2.42
CA SER A 40 -12.97 -0.05 -1.62
C SER A 40 -14.35 0.42 -2.06
N ASP A 41 -15.35 0.25 -1.18
CA ASP A 41 -16.68 0.83 -1.39
C ASP A 41 -16.65 2.36 -1.24
N SER A 42 -15.76 2.87 -0.38
CA SER A 42 -15.61 4.30 -0.12
C SER A 42 -15.04 5.06 -1.32
N LEU A 43 -14.16 4.41 -2.11
CA LEU A 43 -13.56 4.99 -3.32
C LEU A 43 -14.11 4.42 -4.62
N ASN A 44 -15.02 3.44 -4.54
CA ASN A 44 -15.57 2.68 -5.66
C ASN A 44 -14.48 2.16 -6.61
N GLY A 45 -13.51 1.42 -6.07
CA GLY A 45 -12.40 0.89 -6.87
C GLY A 45 -11.50 -0.05 -6.09
N ARG A 46 -10.64 -0.77 -6.82
CA ARG A 46 -9.66 -1.68 -6.22
C ARG A 46 -8.48 -0.87 -5.70
N VAL A 47 -8.21 -1.00 -4.40
CA VAL A 47 -7.08 -0.37 -3.71
C VAL A 47 -5.94 -1.38 -3.64
N ILE A 48 -4.74 -0.93 -3.94
CA ILE A 48 -3.50 -1.60 -3.52
C ILE A 48 -2.61 -0.61 -2.80
N GLY A 49 -2.02 -1.03 -1.70
CA GLY A 49 -1.22 -0.14 -0.85
C GLY A 49 -0.22 -0.86 0.03
N THR A 50 0.64 -0.07 0.67
CA THR A 50 1.66 -0.57 1.61
C THR A 50 1.83 0.37 2.78
N PHE A 51 2.36 -0.18 3.87
CA PHE A 51 2.68 0.55 5.08
C PHE A 51 4.16 0.89 5.10
N ALA A 52 4.48 2.17 5.21
CA ALA A 52 5.79 2.59 5.66
C ALA A 52 5.75 2.63 7.20
N ASN A 53 6.37 1.64 7.83
CA ASN A 53 6.56 1.63 9.29
C ASN A 53 7.74 2.56 9.64
N ASN A 54 7.44 3.63 10.38
CA ASN A 54 8.44 4.63 10.79
C ASN A 54 9.03 4.34 12.18
N TYR A 55 9.10 3.07 12.60
CA TYR A 55 9.53 2.66 13.95
C TYR A 55 10.81 3.38 14.42
N GLY A 56 10.68 4.20 15.47
CA GLY A 56 11.78 4.97 16.06
C GLY A 56 11.93 6.42 15.56
N ILE A 57 11.17 6.83 14.55
CA ILE A 57 11.07 8.23 14.09
C ILE A 57 9.77 8.81 14.65
N THR A 58 9.77 10.07 15.11
CA THR A 58 8.57 10.76 15.64
C THR A 58 7.51 11.08 14.57
N LYS A 59 7.44 10.31 13.49
CA LYS A 59 6.51 10.49 12.38
C LYS A 59 5.39 9.46 12.46
N LEU A 60 4.23 9.86 11.95
CA LEU A 60 3.06 9.00 11.82
C LEU A 60 3.35 7.85 10.84
N ASP A 61 2.72 6.70 11.07
CA ASP A 61 2.72 5.62 10.08
C ASP A 61 1.89 6.06 8.87
N VAL A 62 2.33 5.68 7.67
CA VAL A 62 1.67 6.07 6.42
C VAL A 62 1.24 4.84 5.65
N PHE A 63 -0.05 4.79 5.31
CA PHE A 63 -0.57 3.86 4.31
C PHE A 63 -0.56 4.54 2.94
N SER A 64 0.41 4.19 2.12
CA SER A 64 0.51 4.68 0.75
C SER A 64 -0.28 3.76 -0.17
N PHE A 65 -1.15 4.31 -1.03
CA PHE A 65 -2.06 3.50 -1.83
C PHE A 65 -2.37 4.12 -3.19
N THR A 66 -2.84 3.30 -4.12
CA THR A 66 -3.37 3.74 -5.40
C THR A 66 -4.64 2.96 -5.75
N LEU A 67 -5.42 3.50 -6.68
CA LEU A 67 -6.52 2.77 -7.31
C LEU A 67 -6.03 2.20 -8.63
N TYR A 68 -6.48 0.99 -8.95
CA TYR A 68 -6.14 0.36 -10.22
C TYR A 68 -7.32 -0.43 -10.78
N ASP A 69 -7.41 -0.49 -12.11
CA ASP A 69 -8.54 -1.11 -12.83
C ASP A 69 -8.27 -2.58 -13.21
N GLY A 70 -7.19 -3.18 -12.70
CA GLY A 70 -6.74 -4.52 -13.06
C GLY A 70 -7.48 -5.61 -12.30
N ASP A 71 -7.87 -6.67 -13.01
CA ASP A 71 -8.41 -7.92 -12.45
C ASP A 71 -7.31 -8.97 -12.23
N ASP A 72 -6.09 -8.52 -11.94
CA ASP A 72 -4.93 -9.42 -11.94
C ASP A 72 -4.93 -10.41 -10.75
N ASP A 73 -4.92 -11.70 -11.10
CA ASP A 73 -5.00 -12.84 -10.17
C ASP A 73 -3.65 -13.23 -9.54
N GLY A 74 -2.65 -12.36 -9.60
CA GLY A 74 -1.33 -12.62 -9.00
C GLY A 74 -1.33 -12.50 -7.49
N GLY A 75 -0.55 -13.37 -6.81
CA GLY A 75 -0.24 -13.26 -5.39
C GLY A 75 1.06 -12.50 -5.11
N PHE A 76 1.77 -12.11 -6.17
CA PHE A 76 3.03 -11.36 -6.10
C PHE A 76 3.03 -10.26 -7.14
N LEU A 77 3.56 -9.10 -6.78
CA LEU A 77 3.80 -7.99 -7.67
C LEU A 77 5.30 -7.83 -7.85
N VAL A 78 5.75 -7.85 -9.10
CA VAL A 78 7.16 -7.73 -9.45
C VAL A 78 7.43 -6.31 -9.92
N TYR A 79 8.53 -5.73 -9.46
CA TYR A 79 9.05 -4.46 -9.95
C TYR A 79 10.37 -4.69 -10.67
N ARG A 80 10.50 -4.17 -11.91
CA ARG A 80 11.72 -4.24 -12.72
C ARG A 80 12.03 -2.88 -13.34
N ALA A 81 13.29 -2.49 -13.31
CA ALA A 81 13.82 -1.39 -14.10
C ALA A 81 14.89 -1.93 -15.06
N ASP A 82 14.77 -1.63 -16.34
CA ASP A 82 15.75 -1.98 -17.37
C ASP A 82 15.98 -0.80 -18.35
N GLU A 83 16.77 -1.00 -19.40
CA GLU A 83 17.09 0.04 -20.40
C GLU A 83 15.84 0.61 -21.11
N THR A 84 14.71 -0.10 -21.07
CA THR A 84 13.44 0.32 -21.69
C THR A 84 12.53 1.06 -20.73
N GLY A 85 12.87 1.13 -19.45
CA GLY A 85 12.10 1.80 -18.41
C GLY A 85 11.74 0.91 -17.23
N GLU A 86 10.79 1.38 -16.43
CA GLU A 86 10.30 0.67 -15.25
C GLU A 86 8.96 0.01 -15.54
N HIS A 87 8.83 -1.24 -15.10
CA HIS A 87 7.70 -2.11 -15.40
C HIS A 87 7.26 -2.86 -14.15
N TYR A 88 6.00 -3.29 -14.14
CA TYR A 88 5.49 -4.23 -13.15
C TYR A 88 4.68 -5.35 -13.79
N GLU A 89 4.65 -6.50 -13.13
CA GLU A 89 3.84 -7.66 -13.53
C GLU A 89 3.29 -8.39 -12.30
N PHE A 90 2.06 -8.90 -12.43
CA PHE A 90 1.47 -9.79 -11.43
C PHE A 90 1.86 -11.23 -11.70
N LEU A 91 2.39 -11.92 -10.69
CA LEU A 91 2.74 -13.33 -10.75
C LEU A 91 1.91 -14.16 -9.78
N ARG A 92 1.59 -15.39 -10.19
CA ARG A 92 0.96 -16.40 -9.31
C ARG A 92 1.94 -17.03 -8.33
N GLY A 93 3.25 -16.91 -8.57
CA GLY A 93 4.31 -17.51 -7.75
C GLY A 93 5.54 -16.62 -7.63
N LEU A 94 6.41 -16.94 -6.68
CA LEU A 94 7.65 -16.20 -6.41
C LEU A 94 8.66 -16.32 -7.56
N SER A 95 9.35 -15.21 -7.83
CA SER A 95 10.52 -15.12 -8.71
C SER A 95 11.73 -14.75 -7.84
N SER A 96 12.80 -15.54 -7.86
CA SER A 96 13.96 -15.29 -6.98
C SER A 96 14.98 -14.30 -7.54
N ASP A 97 14.82 -13.90 -8.79
CA ASP A 97 15.72 -13.03 -9.56
C ASP A 97 15.24 -11.57 -9.63
N LYS A 98 14.12 -11.23 -8.99
CA LYS A 98 13.48 -9.91 -9.10
C LYS A 98 13.05 -9.39 -7.72
N ILE A 99 12.85 -8.08 -7.63
CA ILE A 99 12.21 -7.47 -6.46
C ILE A 99 10.73 -7.83 -6.52
N THR A 100 10.30 -8.70 -5.60
CA THR A 100 8.92 -9.18 -5.52
C THR A 100 8.28 -8.74 -4.23
N PHE A 101 7.05 -8.23 -4.32
CA PHE A 101 6.22 -7.90 -3.19
C PHE A 101 5.06 -8.88 -3.10
N PRO A 102 4.93 -9.65 -2.01
CA PRO A 102 3.73 -10.43 -1.75
C PRO A 102 2.50 -9.54 -1.69
N VAL A 103 1.40 -9.97 -2.31
CA VAL A 103 0.12 -9.27 -2.30
C VAL A 103 -0.85 -10.04 -1.41
N VAL A 104 -1.25 -9.43 -0.30
CA VAL A 104 -2.28 -9.95 0.60
C VAL A 104 -3.63 -9.35 0.21
N LYS A 105 -4.50 -10.20 -0.33
CA LYS A 105 -5.86 -9.82 -0.72
C LYS A 105 -6.79 -9.92 0.49
N LEU A 106 -7.39 -8.80 0.88
CA LEU A 106 -8.39 -8.77 1.94
C LEU A 106 -9.78 -8.97 1.36
N PHE A 107 -10.60 -9.73 2.08
CA PHE A 107 -12.00 -9.95 1.70
C PHE A 107 -12.89 -8.71 1.88
N LYS A 108 -12.47 -7.75 2.70
CA LYS A 108 -13.24 -6.54 3.02
C LYS A 108 -12.34 -5.32 3.18
N GLU A 109 -12.89 -4.14 2.90
CA GLU A 109 -12.27 -2.85 3.20
C GLU A 109 -11.96 -2.75 4.71
N PRO A 110 -10.74 -2.34 5.10
CA PRO A 110 -10.43 -2.07 6.51
C PRO A 110 -11.19 -0.86 7.05
N ALA A 111 -11.78 -0.97 8.23
CA ALA A 111 -12.57 0.12 8.83
C ALA A 111 -11.79 1.43 8.99
N TRP A 112 -10.52 1.36 9.40
CA TRP A 112 -9.64 2.53 9.50
C TRP A 112 -9.47 3.26 8.16
N PHE A 113 -9.50 2.53 7.05
CA PHE A 113 -9.40 3.12 5.71
C PHE A 113 -10.67 3.89 5.39
N SER A 114 -11.83 3.26 5.60
CA SER A 114 -13.15 3.88 5.40
C SER A 114 -13.31 5.16 6.23
N GLU A 115 -12.93 5.11 7.50
CA GLU A 115 -13.02 6.24 8.43
C GLU A 115 -12.15 7.41 7.95
N ARG A 116 -10.90 7.12 7.56
CA ARG A 116 -9.94 8.13 7.12
C ARG A 116 -10.27 8.75 5.76
N VAL A 117 -10.77 7.95 4.82
CA VAL A 117 -11.26 8.47 3.53
C VAL A 117 -12.43 9.42 3.75
N LYS A 118 -13.35 9.10 4.67
CA LYS A 118 -14.50 9.95 5.00
C LYS A 118 -14.09 11.23 5.74
N SER A 119 -13.08 11.18 6.61
CA SER A 119 -12.62 12.34 7.37
C SER A 119 -11.70 13.28 6.58
N GLY A 120 -11.05 12.81 5.52
CA GLY A 120 -10.14 13.60 4.68
C GLY A 120 -10.82 14.33 3.50
N GLY A 121 -12.15 14.27 3.42
CA GLY A 121 -12.96 14.96 2.41
C GLY A 121 -13.57 16.25 2.95
N ASP A 122 -12.75 17.24 3.27
CA ASP A 122 -13.13 18.66 3.44
C ASP A 122 -12.15 19.54 2.63
#